data_AF-A0A952UML1-F1
#
_entry.id   AF-A0A952UML1-F1
#
_cell.length_a   1.000
_cell.length_b   1.000
_cell.length_c   1.000
_cell.angle_alpha   90.00
_cell.angle_beta   90.00
_cell.angle_gamma   90.00
#
_symmetry.space_group_name_H-M   'P 1'
#
loop_
_entity.id
_entity.type
_entity.pdbx_description
1 polymer ?
#
loop_
_entity_poly.entity_id
_entity_poly.type
_entity_poly.pdbx_seq_one_letter_code
_entity_poly.pdbx_strand_id
1 'polypeptide(L)'
;RALRLGPLYLVAVACVLLMSFGRAGFQLREAPAVVAEQTAQWLLFTIPGISSVNGFTETVPLAGAVWSLPYEWLFYACLPLAAFCLRTSPPIQWVIVSLAAVVILVMVMPQVRFPMLYAFAGGIASAGLVRMAAIRMMLSRGVWGAIAILCLATAFMVFPTAYTVPATLLLAGGFLIIACGNSLYGILEWPASIVLGEMAYSLYLLHSVVLFVTYRLLLAESAATLSPVEHWAMVLCQVPALVLLCSATFRLVEKPGMEAVPRWHARLVARRVNTSASAVPSGRR
;
A
#
# COMPACT_ATOMS: atom_id res chain seq x y z
N ARG A 1 3.51 10.44 -5.90
CA ARG A 1 3.00 9.27 -5.14
C ARG A 1 1.62 9.52 -4.54
N ALA A 2 1.36 10.68 -3.93
CA ALA A 2 0.01 11.04 -3.43
C ALA A 2 -1.12 10.84 -4.46
N LEU A 3 -0.96 11.28 -5.71
CA LEU A 3 -1.98 11.10 -6.76
C LEU A 3 -2.15 9.65 -7.27
N ARG A 4 -1.26 8.74 -6.87
CA ARG A 4 -1.39 7.30 -7.15
C ARG A 4 -2.19 6.60 -6.04
N LEU A 5 -1.90 6.91 -4.78
CA LEU A 5 -2.49 6.23 -3.62
C LEU A 5 -3.80 6.90 -3.16
N GLY A 6 -3.78 8.23 -3.08
CA GLY A 6 -4.82 9.04 -2.44
C GLY A 6 -6.22 8.86 -3.02
N PRO A 7 -6.43 8.93 -4.36
CA PRO A 7 -7.78 8.90 -4.92
C PRO A 7 -8.59 7.67 -4.50
N LEU A 8 -8.03 6.47 -4.67
CA LEU A 8 -8.75 5.25 -4.31
C LEU A 8 -8.79 5.02 -2.80
N TYR A 9 -7.74 5.41 -2.09
CA TYR A 9 -7.76 5.36 -0.63
C TYR A 9 -8.92 6.18 -0.05
N LEU A 10 -9.16 7.39 -0.57
CA LEU A 10 -10.27 8.24 -0.14
C LEU A 10 -11.64 7.62 -0.45
N VAL A 11 -11.77 6.90 -1.58
CA VAL A 11 -12.99 6.13 -1.88
C VAL A 11 -13.19 5.02 -0.85
N ALA A 12 -12.14 4.27 -0.50
CA ALA A 12 -12.22 3.23 0.52
C ALA A 12 -12.57 3.80 1.91
N VAL A 13 -11.96 4.92 2.29
CA VAL A 13 -12.31 5.65 3.53
C VAL A 13 -13.77 6.10 3.50
N ALA A 14 -14.23 6.68 2.38
CA ALA A 14 -15.63 7.07 2.25
C ALA A 14 -16.57 5.88 2.41
N CYS A 15 -16.25 4.71 1.85
CA CYS A 15 -17.02 3.48 2.08
C CYS A 15 -17.05 3.09 3.56
N VAL A 16 -15.91 3.12 4.25
CA VAL A 16 -15.83 2.81 5.69
C VAL A 16 -16.68 3.77 6.52
N LEU A 17 -16.58 5.08 6.26
CA LEU A 17 -17.38 6.09 6.94
C LEU A 17 -18.87 5.88 6.66
N LEU A 18 -19.27 5.69 5.40
CA LEU A 18 -20.66 5.44 5.03
C LEU A 18 -21.22 4.18 5.70
N MET A 19 -20.44 3.11 5.81
CA MET A 19 -20.85 1.88 6.49
C MET A 19 -21.02 2.09 8.00
N SER A 20 -20.07 2.80 8.63
CA SER A 20 -20.14 3.15 10.06
C SER A 20 -21.37 4.02 10.37
N PHE A 21 -21.52 5.14 9.66
CA PHE A 21 -22.65 6.05 9.87
C PHE A 21 -23.98 5.43 9.44
N GLY A 22 -24.02 4.64 8.37
CA GLY A 22 -25.23 3.93 7.94
C GLY A 22 -25.73 2.95 9.00
N ARG A 23 -24.83 2.18 9.63
CA ARG A 23 -25.16 1.31 10.79
C ARG A 23 -25.56 2.11 12.03
N ALA A 24 -25.09 3.34 12.16
CA ALA A 24 -25.48 4.25 13.23
C ALA A 24 -26.86 4.90 13.00
N GLY A 25 -27.50 4.69 11.85
CA GLY A 25 -28.68 5.48 11.46
C GLY A 25 -28.36 6.96 11.24
N PHE A 26 -27.11 7.27 10.84
CA PHE A 26 -26.55 8.61 10.72
C PHE A 26 -26.56 9.43 12.02
N GLN A 27 -26.55 8.77 13.17
CA GLN A 27 -26.44 9.40 14.48
C GLN A 27 -25.01 9.28 15.04
N LEU A 28 -24.58 10.28 15.80
CA LEU A 28 -23.33 10.24 16.55
C LEU A 28 -23.54 9.39 17.81
N ARG A 29 -22.82 8.27 17.91
CA ARG A 29 -22.82 7.38 19.08
C ARG A 29 -21.75 7.76 20.10
N GLU A 30 -20.74 8.49 19.65
CA GLU A 30 -19.66 9.02 20.48
C GLU A 30 -19.63 10.54 20.42
N ALA A 31 -18.85 11.17 21.31
CA ALA A 31 -18.70 12.62 21.33
C ALA A 31 -18.18 13.14 19.96
N PRO A 32 -18.68 14.30 19.46
CA PRO A 32 -18.27 14.82 18.15
C PRO A 32 -16.76 14.97 17.98
N ALA A 33 -16.04 15.35 19.04
CA ALA A 33 -14.59 15.47 19.04
C ALA A 33 -13.89 14.13 18.78
N VAL A 34 -14.39 13.05 19.40
CA VAL A 34 -13.86 11.69 19.23
C VAL A 34 -14.08 11.21 17.80
N VAL A 35 -15.27 11.41 17.25
CA VAL A 35 -15.59 11.02 15.87
C VAL A 35 -14.76 11.83 14.86
N ALA A 36 -14.53 13.12 15.12
CA ALA A 36 -13.66 13.95 14.29
C ALA A 36 -12.21 13.46 14.31
N GLU A 37 -11.68 13.09 15.48
CA GLU A 37 -10.35 12.51 15.61
C GLU A 37 -10.23 11.18 14.86
N GLN A 38 -11.17 10.25 15.08
CA GLN A 38 -11.21 8.97 14.38
C GLN A 38 -11.27 9.17 12.86
N THR A 39 -12.11 10.09 12.38
CA THR A 39 -12.21 10.42 10.95
C THR A 39 -10.89 10.99 10.42
N ALA A 40 -10.23 11.86 11.18
CA ALA A 40 -8.92 12.40 10.82
C ALA A 40 -7.85 11.31 10.75
N GLN A 41 -7.84 10.34 11.66
CA GLN A 41 -6.91 9.20 11.62
C GLN A 41 -7.07 8.39 10.33
N TRP A 42 -8.31 8.12 9.91
CA TRP A 42 -8.59 7.48 8.62
C TRP A 42 -8.20 8.35 7.42
N LEU A 43 -8.46 9.65 7.44
CA LEU A 43 -8.03 10.55 6.35
C LEU A 43 -6.49 10.66 6.25
N LEU A 44 -5.78 10.49 7.37
CA LEU A 44 -4.32 10.49 7.47
C LEU A 44 -3.71 9.09 7.29
N PHE A 45 -4.30 8.26 6.42
CA PHE A 45 -3.77 6.94 6.08
C PHE A 45 -3.60 5.99 7.28
N THR A 46 -4.35 6.18 8.36
CA THR A 46 -4.21 5.46 9.63
C THR A 46 -2.81 5.58 10.26
N ILE A 47 -2.03 6.59 9.88
CA ILE A 47 -0.67 6.84 10.42
C ILE A 47 -0.69 7.00 11.95
N PRO A 48 -1.60 7.79 12.56
CA PRO A 48 -1.66 7.92 14.02
C PRO A 48 -2.23 6.68 14.73
N GLY A 49 -2.77 5.73 13.96
CA GLY A 49 -3.40 4.53 14.49
C GLY A 49 -4.64 4.13 13.71
N ILE A 50 -5.05 2.89 13.93
CA ILE A 50 -6.30 2.34 13.43
C ILE A 50 -7.30 2.41 14.57
N SER A 51 -8.40 3.15 14.35
CA SER A 51 -9.49 3.27 15.31
C SER A 51 -10.82 2.91 14.69
N SER A 52 -11.74 2.44 15.53
CA SER A 52 -13.16 2.37 15.18
C SER A 52 -13.68 3.76 14.84
N VAL A 53 -14.61 3.87 13.92
CA VAL A 53 -15.30 5.14 13.65
C VAL A 53 -16.68 5.09 14.28
N ASN A 54 -17.03 6.11 15.07
CA ASN A 54 -18.35 6.33 15.65
C ASN A 54 -18.87 5.13 16.46
N GLY A 55 -17.98 4.52 17.26
CA GLY A 55 -18.28 3.36 18.12
C GLY A 55 -18.40 2.02 17.39
N PHE A 56 -18.14 1.96 16.08
CA PHE A 56 -18.21 0.70 15.31
C PHE A 56 -16.85 0.02 15.20
N THR A 57 -16.61 -0.94 16.10
CA THR A 57 -15.38 -1.76 16.11
C THR A 57 -15.19 -2.59 14.84
N GLU A 58 -16.27 -2.88 14.11
CA GLU A 58 -16.19 -3.63 12.85
C GLU A 58 -15.50 -2.86 11.71
N THR A 59 -15.22 -1.55 11.87
CA THR A 59 -14.37 -0.81 10.90
C THR A 59 -12.88 -1.17 11.03
N VAL A 60 -12.46 -1.76 12.15
CA VAL A 60 -11.05 -2.13 12.38
C VAL A 60 -10.60 -3.28 11.47
N PRO A 61 -11.37 -4.36 11.23
CA PRO A 61 -11.07 -5.34 10.20
C PRO A 61 -10.87 -4.74 8.79
N LEU A 62 -11.64 -3.70 8.42
CA LEU A 62 -11.44 -2.98 7.15
C LEU A 62 -10.06 -2.31 7.08
N ALA A 63 -9.52 -1.87 8.22
CA ALA A 63 -8.18 -1.31 8.32
C ALA A 63 -7.05 -2.36 8.31
N GLY A 64 -7.37 -3.66 8.43
CA GLY A 64 -6.43 -4.75 8.19
C GLY A 64 -5.86 -4.77 6.76
N ALA A 65 -6.45 -4.00 5.84
CA ALA A 65 -5.97 -3.78 4.49
C ALA A 65 -5.20 -2.45 4.30
N VAL A 66 -5.04 -1.61 5.31
CA VAL A 66 -4.36 -0.30 5.14
C VAL A 66 -3.13 -0.12 6.02
N TRP A 67 -2.85 -1.09 6.90
CA TRP A 67 -1.74 -1.05 7.86
C TRP A 67 -0.36 -0.84 7.22
N SER A 68 -0.17 -1.22 5.94
CA SER A 68 1.11 -1.04 5.25
C SER A 68 1.35 0.40 4.77
N LEU A 69 0.30 1.22 4.65
CA LEU A 69 0.39 2.58 4.11
C LEU A 69 1.27 3.50 4.98
N PRO A 70 1.18 3.50 6.32
CA PRO A 70 2.13 4.24 7.16
C PRO A 70 3.60 3.87 6.89
N TYR A 71 3.89 2.59 6.68
CA TYR A 71 5.24 2.13 6.35
C TYR A 71 5.68 2.55 4.96
N GLU A 72 4.76 2.60 3.99
CA GLU A 72 5.05 3.10 2.65
C GLU A 72 5.38 4.60 2.68
N TRP A 73 4.63 5.40 3.45
CA TRP A 73 4.93 6.82 3.67
C TRP A 73 6.26 7.03 4.41
N LEU A 74 6.55 6.21 5.44
CA LEU A 74 7.82 6.22 6.13
C LEU A 74 8.98 5.90 5.18
N PHE A 75 8.84 4.87 4.33
CA PHE A 75 9.84 4.52 3.32
C PHE A 75 10.08 5.67 2.35
N TYR A 76 9.02 6.33 1.85
CA TYR A 76 9.16 7.50 0.98
C TYR A 76 9.81 8.69 1.70
N ALA A 77 9.47 8.90 2.97
CA ALA A 77 10.10 9.91 3.80
C ALA A 77 11.60 9.64 3.98
N CYS A 78 12.05 8.38 3.97
CA CYS A 78 13.47 8.02 4.05
C CYS A 78 14.25 8.19 2.73
N LEU A 79 13.61 8.35 1.58
CA LEU A 79 14.30 8.36 0.28
C LEU A 79 15.34 9.50 0.12
N PRO A 80 15.06 10.77 0.48
CA PRO A 80 16.07 11.82 0.41
C PRO A 80 17.26 11.60 1.36
N LEU A 81 17.03 11.02 2.55
CA LEU A 81 18.11 10.60 3.45
C LEU A 81 18.97 9.52 2.82
N ALA A 82 18.35 8.49 2.24
CA ALA A 82 19.07 7.42 1.54
C ALA A 82 19.87 7.98 0.35
N ALA A 83 19.30 8.90 -0.42
CA ALA A 83 19.98 9.59 -1.51
C ALA A 83 21.23 10.35 -1.02
N PHE A 84 21.13 11.03 0.13
CA PHE A 84 22.27 11.70 0.77
C PHE A 84 23.36 10.70 1.17
N CYS A 85 23.00 9.59 1.83
CA CYS A 85 23.94 8.53 2.21
C CYS A 85 24.63 7.87 1.00
N LEU A 86 23.92 7.76 -0.12
CA LEU A 86 24.45 7.24 -1.39
C LEU A 86 25.23 8.29 -2.21
N ARG A 87 25.54 9.45 -1.62
CA ARG A 87 26.33 10.54 -2.25
C ARG A 87 25.71 11.11 -3.53
N THR A 88 24.38 11.07 -3.65
CA THR A 88 23.65 11.66 -4.80
C THR A 88 23.29 13.14 -4.60
N SER A 89 23.96 13.82 -3.65
CA SER A 89 23.88 15.26 -3.33
C SER A 89 22.49 15.89 -3.47
N PRO A 90 21.45 15.37 -2.78
CA PRO A 90 20.14 16.03 -2.75
C PRO A 90 20.26 17.41 -2.08
N PRO A 91 19.45 18.41 -2.47
CA PRO A 91 19.46 19.72 -1.81
C PRO A 91 19.18 19.58 -0.30
N ILE A 92 19.97 20.25 0.54
CA ILE A 92 19.91 20.09 2.01
C ILE A 92 18.52 20.34 2.60
N GLN A 93 17.74 21.25 2.03
CA GLN A 93 16.35 21.51 2.41
C GLN A 93 15.48 20.24 2.36
N TRP A 94 15.68 19.38 1.35
CA TRP A 94 14.94 18.12 1.23
C TRP A 94 15.42 17.07 2.23
N VAL A 95 16.70 17.08 2.59
CA VAL A 95 17.25 16.22 3.66
C VAL A 95 16.64 16.62 5.00
N ILE A 96 16.56 17.91 5.31
CA ILE A 96 15.95 18.43 6.55
C ILE A 96 14.45 18.09 6.60
N VAL A 97 13.70 18.35 5.53
CA VAL A 97 12.27 18.01 5.44
C VAL A 97 12.05 16.51 5.60
N SER A 98 12.90 15.70 4.97
CA SER A 98 12.87 14.24 5.05
C SER A 98 13.16 13.74 6.47
N LEU A 99 14.18 14.30 7.14
CA LEU A 99 14.48 14.00 8.53
C LEU A 99 13.31 14.35 9.46
N ALA A 100 12.75 15.56 9.32
CA ALA A 100 11.60 15.99 10.10
C ALA A 100 10.38 15.07 9.87
N ALA A 101 10.10 14.71 8.62
CA ALA A 101 9.01 13.80 8.28
C ALA A 101 9.20 12.41 8.90
N VAL A 102 10.42 11.84 8.85
CA VAL A 102 10.72 10.56 9.49
C VAL A 102 10.52 10.63 11.00
N VAL A 103 11.04 11.68 11.66
CA VAL A 103 10.87 11.86 13.11
C VAL A 103 9.39 11.96 13.48
N ILE A 104 8.61 12.79 12.77
CA ILE A 104 7.17 12.95 13.01
C ILE A 104 6.45 11.61 12.82
N LEU A 105 6.70 10.91 11.71
CA LEU A 105 6.05 9.63 11.43
C LEU A 105 6.36 8.60 12.51
N VAL A 106 7.62 8.46 12.93
CA VAL A 106 8.02 7.50 13.97
C VAL A 106 7.40 7.85 15.33
N MET A 107 7.24 9.13 15.66
CA MET A 107 6.62 9.57 16.92
C MET A 107 5.10 9.39 16.94
N VAL A 108 4.45 9.56 15.80
CA VAL A 108 2.99 9.47 15.67
C VAL A 108 2.52 8.02 15.46
N MET A 109 3.35 7.17 14.86
CA MET A 109 3.02 5.77 14.64
C MET A 109 3.02 5.01 15.98
N PRO A 110 1.88 4.41 16.40
CA PRO A 110 1.74 3.83 17.73
C PRO A 110 2.71 2.68 18.01
N GLN A 111 3.10 1.87 17.00
CA GLN A 111 4.23 0.93 17.08
C GLN A 111 4.83 0.62 15.70
N VAL A 112 6.08 1.04 15.46
CA VAL A 112 6.86 0.62 14.29
C VAL A 112 7.32 -0.84 14.49
N ARG A 113 6.56 -1.78 13.93
CA ARG A 113 6.92 -3.22 13.94
C ARG A 113 8.16 -3.53 13.09
N PHE A 114 9.22 -3.99 13.75
CA PHE A 114 10.49 -4.40 13.11
C PHE A 114 10.37 -5.42 11.97
N PRO A 115 9.51 -6.45 12.03
CA PRO A 115 9.37 -7.39 10.92
C PRO A 115 9.07 -6.73 9.57
N MET A 116 8.31 -5.63 9.58
CA MET A 116 7.98 -4.89 8.36
C MET A 116 9.21 -4.16 7.82
N LEU A 117 10.05 -3.60 8.71
CA LEU A 117 11.31 -2.98 8.31
C LEU A 117 12.28 -4.00 7.68
N TYR A 118 12.30 -5.26 8.17
CA TYR A 118 13.11 -6.32 7.55
C TYR A 118 12.63 -6.68 6.15
N ALA A 119 11.33 -6.66 5.89
CA ALA A 119 10.79 -6.87 4.54
C ALA A 119 11.25 -5.75 3.58
N PHE A 120 11.22 -4.49 4.02
CA PHE A 120 11.79 -3.37 3.25
C PHE A 120 13.30 -3.53 3.04
N ALA A 121 14.05 -3.97 4.05
CA ALA A 121 15.48 -4.25 3.92
C ALA A 121 15.75 -5.35 2.88
N GLY A 122 14.94 -6.42 2.85
CA GLY A 122 14.99 -7.45 1.81
C GLY A 122 14.74 -6.90 0.40
N GLY A 123 13.78 -5.98 0.26
CA GLY A 123 13.53 -5.27 -1.00
C GLY A 123 14.69 -4.37 -1.44
N ILE A 124 15.28 -3.62 -0.50
CA ILE A 124 16.47 -2.76 -0.75
C ILE A 124 17.67 -3.62 -1.16
N ALA A 125 17.94 -4.70 -0.43
CA ALA A 125 19.00 -5.65 -0.77
C ALA A 125 18.78 -6.22 -2.17
N SER A 126 17.54 -6.61 -2.50
CA SER A 126 17.19 -7.11 -3.82
C SER A 126 17.45 -6.08 -4.92
N ALA A 127 17.06 -4.82 -4.70
CA ALA A 127 17.31 -3.73 -5.65
C ALA A 127 18.81 -3.47 -5.90
N GLY A 128 19.66 -3.73 -4.91
CA GLY A 128 21.12 -3.71 -5.06
C GLY A 128 21.65 -4.92 -5.84
N LEU A 129 21.24 -6.12 -5.44
CA LEU A 129 21.73 -7.39 -6.02
C LEU A 129 21.32 -7.57 -7.48
N VAL A 130 20.12 -7.14 -7.88
CA VAL A 130 19.63 -7.21 -9.27
C VAL A 130 20.52 -6.42 -10.25
N ARG A 131 21.24 -5.40 -9.76
CA ARG A 131 22.17 -4.61 -10.59
C ARG A 131 23.46 -5.37 -10.93
N MET A 132 23.75 -6.45 -10.21
CA MET A 132 24.91 -7.30 -10.47
C MET A 132 24.57 -8.28 -11.60
N ALA A 133 25.19 -8.12 -12.77
CA ALA A 133 24.87 -8.91 -13.95
C ALA A 133 24.98 -10.43 -13.71
N ALA A 134 26.00 -10.87 -12.96
CA ALA A 134 26.19 -12.28 -12.61
C ALA A 134 25.00 -12.86 -11.83
N ILE A 135 24.49 -12.12 -10.83
CA ILE A 135 23.33 -12.53 -10.02
C ILE A 135 22.08 -12.56 -10.89
N ARG A 136 21.84 -11.49 -11.66
CA ARG A 136 20.66 -11.38 -12.52
C ARG A 136 20.58 -12.53 -13.54
N MET A 137 21.69 -12.81 -14.23
CA MET A 137 21.76 -13.90 -15.21
C MET A 137 21.63 -15.29 -14.57
N MET A 138 22.14 -15.46 -13.34
CA MET A 138 22.01 -16.72 -12.63
C MET A 138 20.56 -16.98 -12.22
N LEU A 139 19.94 -16.02 -11.54
CA LEU A 139 18.61 -16.19 -10.93
C LEU A 139 17.46 -16.13 -11.94
N SER A 140 17.66 -15.59 -13.15
CA SER A 140 16.65 -15.62 -14.21
C SER A 140 16.44 -17.01 -14.83
N ARG A 141 17.31 -17.99 -14.55
CA ARG A 141 17.21 -19.35 -15.10
C ARG A 141 16.03 -20.13 -14.50
N GLY A 142 15.43 -21.02 -15.30
CA GLY A 142 14.22 -21.78 -14.93
C GLY A 142 14.30 -22.53 -13.58
N VAL A 143 15.44 -23.14 -13.24
CA VAL A 143 15.62 -23.85 -11.95
C VAL A 143 15.31 -22.95 -10.75
N TRP A 144 15.72 -21.68 -10.81
CA TRP A 144 15.43 -20.73 -9.74
C TRP A 144 13.95 -20.38 -9.64
N GLY A 145 13.18 -20.56 -10.73
CA GLY A 145 11.72 -20.44 -10.68
C GLY A 145 11.10 -21.47 -9.74
N ALA A 146 11.57 -22.72 -9.78
CA ALA A 146 11.15 -23.74 -8.80
C ALA A 146 11.58 -23.37 -7.37
N ILE A 147 12.78 -22.82 -7.18
CA ILE A 147 13.24 -22.35 -5.87
C ILE A 147 12.39 -21.19 -5.36
N ALA A 148 12.02 -20.23 -6.21
CA ALA A 148 11.15 -19.13 -5.84
C ALA A 148 9.76 -19.64 -5.40
N ILE A 149 9.18 -20.57 -6.17
CA ILE A 149 7.91 -21.23 -5.81
C ILE A 149 8.06 -21.96 -4.46
N LEU A 150 9.15 -22.69 -4.25
CA LEU A 150 9.42 -23.39 -3.00
C LEU A 150 9.55 -22.42 -1.83
N CYS A 151 10.25 -21.29 -2.00
CA CYS A 151 10.36 -20.25 -0.97
C CYS A 151 8.98 -19.69 -0.59
N LEU A 152 8.15 -19.35 -1.59
CA LEU A 152 6.80 -18.83 -1.38
C LEU A 152 5.89 -19.88 -0.71
N ALA A 153 5.89 -21.11 -1.21
CA ALA A 153 5.10 -22.20 -0.65
C ALA A 153 5.51 -22.54 0.78
N THR A 154 6.81 -22.58 1.06
CA THR A 154 7.33 -22.83 2.42
C THR A 154 6.95 -21.70 3.37
N ALA A 155 7.08 -20.43 2.93
CA ALA A 155 6.67 -19.28 3.73
C ALA A 155 5.18 -19.34 4.10
N PHE A 156 4.33 -19.82 3.19
CA PHE A 156 2.88 -19.92 3.40
C PHE A 156 2.44 -21.15 4.20
N MET A 157 3.02 -22.33 3.93
CA MET A 157 2.56 -23.61 4.49
C MET A 157 3.18 -23.94 5.85
N VAL A 158 4.40 -23.47 6.13
CA VAL A 158 5.15 -23.87 7.33
C VAL A 158 5.04 -22.84 8.44
N PHE A 159 5.01 -21.55 8.10
CA PHE A 159 5.04 -20.48 9.10
C PHE A 159 3.62 -19.99 9.42
N PRO A 160 3.28 -19.79 10.70
CA PRO A 160 1.97 -19.25 11.09
C PRO A 160 1.79 -17.78 10.70
N THR A 161 2.88 -17.09 10.39
CA THR A 161 2.86 -15.69 9.97
C THR A 161 4.06 -15.35 9.09
N ALA A 162 3.84 -14.43 8.14
CA ALA A 162 4.88 -13.85 7.30
C ALA A 162 5.85 -12.94 8.08
N TYR A 163 5.52 -12.57 9.33
CA TYR A 163 6.31 -11.62 10.14
C TYR A 163 7.46 -12.28 10.93
N THR A 164 7.72 -13.57 10.74
CA THR A 164 8.91 -14.20 11.31
C THR A 164 10.13 -13.89 10.43
N VAL A 165 11.32 -13.82 11.04
CA VAL A 165 12.57 -13.61 10.30
C VAL A 165 12.77 -14.68 9.21
N PRO A 166 12.61 -15.99 9.49
CA PRO A 166 12.77 -17.01 8.44
C PRO A 166 11.76 -16.87 7.30
N ALA A 167 10.48 -16.60 7.59
CA ALA A 167 9.48 -16.38 6.56
C ALA A 167 9.82 -15.13 5.71
N THR A 168 10.27 -14.06 6.35
CA THR A 168 10.67 -12.82 5.66
C THR A 168 11.88 -13.08 4.74
N LEU A 169 12.86 -13.88 5.17
CA LEU A 169 14.01 -14.25 4.35
C LEU A 169 13.61 -15.11 3.15
N LEU A 170 12.69 -16.06 3.32
CA LEU A 170 12.14 -16.85 2.22
C LEU A 170 11.41 -15.96 1.21
N LEU A 171 10.56 -15.05 1.69
CA LEU A 171 9.85 -14.09 0.84
C LEU A 171 10.82 -13.16 0.10
N ALA A 172 11.85 -12.64 0.78
CA ALA A 172 12.88 -11.81 0.16
C ALA A 172 13.70 -12.58 -0.89
N GLY A 173 14.04 -13.84 -0.63
CA GLY A 173 14.75 -14.71 -1.57
C GLY A 173 13.91 -15.02 -2.81
N GLY A 174 12.65 -15.41 -2.63
CA GLY A 174 11.70 -15.61 -3.73
C GLY A 174 11.50 -14.32 -4.55
N PHE A 175 11.34 -13.18 -3.86
CA PHE A 175 11.24 -11.87 -4.50
C PHE A 175 12.48 -11.49 -5.29
N LEU A 176 13.69 -11.72 -4.77
CA LEU A 176 14.95 -11.46 -5.48
C LEU A 176 15.04 -12.24 -6.79
N ILE A 177 14.65 -13.52 -6.77
CA ILE A 177 14.64 -14.36 -7.98
C ILE A 177 13.70 -13.78 -9.04
N ILE A 178 12.48 -13.43 -8.64
CA ILE A 178 11.48 -12.80 -9.52
C ILE A 178 12.00 -11.46 -10.04
N ALA A 179 12.57 -10.63 -9.16
CA ALA A 179 13.12 -9.31 -9.49
C ALA A 179 14.33 -9.38 -10.44
N CYS A 180 15.04 -10.51 -10.50
CA CYS A 180 16.09 -10.76 -11.49
C CYS A 180 15.56 -11.10 -12.89
N GLY A 181 14.23 -11.19 -13.08
CA GLY A 181 13.58 -11.44 -14.35
C GLY A 181 13.12 -12.89 -14.56
N ASN A 182 13.01 -13.68 -13.49
CA ASN A 182 12.42 -15.02 -13.58
C ASN A 182 10.89 -14.93 -13.70
N SER A 183 10.32 -15.47 -14.78
CA SER A 183 8.88 -15.37 -15.07
C SER A 183 8.01 -16.43 -14.39
N LEU A 184 8.60 -17.29 -13.55
CA LEU A 184 7.94 -18.48 -12.97
C LEU A 184 7.26 -19.32 -14.05
N TYR A 185 8.04 -19.72 -15.06
CA TYR A 185 7.56 -20.51 -16.20
C TYR A 185 6.44 -19.82 -16.99
N GLY A 186 6.51 -18.49 -17.12
CA GLY A 186 5.55 -17.68 -17.88
C GLY A 186 4.29 -17.27 -17.11
N ILE A 187 4.08 -17.73 -15.87
CA ILE A 187 2.90 -17.38 -15.07
C ILE A 187 2.83 -15.87 -14.83
N LEU A 188 3.97 -15.22 -14.56
CA LEU A 188 4.03 -13.78 -14.31
C LEU A 188 3.92 -12.93 -15.60
N GLU A 189 4.16 -13.55 -16.75
CA GLU A 189 4.02 -12.91 -18.07
C GLU A 189 2.62 -13.08 -18.66
N TRP A 190 1.78 -13.91 -18.04
CA TRP A 190 0.43 -14.16 -18.51
C TRP A 190 -0.41 -12.86 -18.46
N PRO A 191 -1.20 -12.53 -19.50
CA PRO A 191 -1.93 -11.26 -19.53
C PRO A 191 -2.85 -11.05 -18.31
N ALA A 192 -3.47 -12.10 -17.80
CA ALA A 192 -4.30 -12.00 -16.60
C ALA A 192 -3.48 -11.63 -15.36
N SER A 193 -2.27 -12.19 -15.18
CA SER A 193 -1.36 -11.83 -14.10
C SER A 193 -0.91 -10.38 -14.18
N ILE A 194 -0.59 -9.90 -15.39
CA ILE A 194 -0.22 -8.50 -15.63
C ILE A 194 -1.39 -7.58 -15.28
N VAL A 195 -2.60 -7.87 -15.78
CA VAL A 195 -3.81 -7.07 -15.54
C VAL A 195 -4.17 -7.05 -14.04
N LEU A 196 -4.09 -8.19 -13.35
CA LEU A 196 -4.29 -8.24 -11.89
C LEU A 196 -3.21 -7.46 -11.13
N GLY A 197 -1.96 -7.52 -11.61
CA GLY A 197 -0.83 -6.76 -11.06
C GLY A 197 -1.01 -5.24 -11.19
N GLU A 198 -1.53 -4.76 -12.32
CA GLU A 198 -1.81 -3.33 -12.54
C GLU A 198 -2.84 -2.79 -11.55
N MET A 199 -3.90 -3.57 -11.28
CA MET A 199 -4.95 -3.20 -10.31
C MET A 199 -4.71 -3.75 -8.90
N ALA A 200 -3.49 -4.21 -8.58
CA ALA A 200 -3.19 -4.84 -7.30
C ALA A 200 -3.44 -3.90 -6.10
N TYR A 201 -3.29 -2.59 -6.29
CA TYR A 201 -3.63 -1.60 -5.25
C TYR A 201 -5.14 -1.52 -5.00
N SER A 202 -5.95 -1.52 -6.06
CA SER A 202 -7.41 -1.62 -5.95
C SER A 202 -7.83 -2.92 -5.27
N LEU A 203 -7.25 -4.04 -5.66
CA LEU A 203 -7.49 -5.34 -5.03
C LEU A 203 -7.17 -5.30 -3.54
N TYR A 204 -6.02 -4.73 -3.19
CA TYR A 204 -5.57 -4.58 -1.81
C TYR A 204 -6.53 -3.74 -0.97
N LEU A 205 -7.11 -2.65 -1.49
CA LEU A 205 -8.05 -1.84 -0.70
C LEU A 205 -9.48 -2.38 -0.67
N LEU A 206 -9.98 -2.87 -1.80
CA LEU A 206 -11.42 -3.15 -1.96
C LEU A 206 -11.81 -4.56 -1.53
N HIS A 207 -10.88 -5.50 -1.41
CA HIS A 207 -11.21 -6.85 -0.94
C HIS A 207 -11.82 -6.83 0.47
N SER A 208 -11.29 -5.98 1.38
CA SER A 208 -11.81 -5.89 2.75
C SER A 208 -13.22 -5.30 2.78
N VAL A 209 -13.52 -4.36 1.88
CA VAL A 209 -14.85 -3.76 1.69
C VAL A 209 -15.85 -4.81 1.20
N VAL A 210 -15.49 -5.59 0.17
CA VAL A 210 -16.36 -6.65 -0.38
C VAL A 210 -16.62 -7.76 0.63
N LEU A 211 -15.56 -8.20 1.35
CA LEU A 211 -15.68 -9.17 2.42
C LEU A 211 -16.58 -8.65 3.54
N PHE A 212 -16.39 -7.40 3.96
CA PHE A 212 -17.20 -6.77 4.98
C PHE A 212 -18.69 -6.72 4.59
N VAL A 213 -19.00 -6.23 3.39
CA VAL A 213 -20.38 -6.17 2.90
C VAL A 213 -21.00 -7.56 2.91
N THR A 214 -20.29 -8.56 2.41
CA THR A 214 -20.88 -9.90 2.32
C THR A 214 -21.05 -10.56 3.68
N TYR A 215 -20.01 -10.57 4.52
CA TYR A 215 -20.04 -11.29 5.78
C TYR A 215 -20.79 -10.54 6.89
N ARG A 216 -20.71 -9.21 6.94
CA ARG A 216 -21.31 -8.40 8.01
C ARG A 216 -22.65 -7.78 7.63
N LEU A 217 -22.87 -7.41 6.37
CA LEU A 217 -24.13 -6.78 5.95
C LEU A 217 -25.13 -7.78 5.38
N LEU A 218 -24.70 -8.67 4.48
CA LEU A 218 -25.60 -9.61 3.80
C LEU A 218 -25.85 -10.88 4.61
N LEU A 219 -24.79 -11.55 5.06
CA LEU A 219 -24.89 -12.80 5.83
C LEU A 219 -25.15 -12.55 7.31
N ALA A 220 -24.58 -11.49 7.88
CA ALA A 220 -24.69 -11.14 9.30
C ALA A 220 -24.44 -12.36 10.21
N GLU A 221 -25.40 -12.72 11.07
CA GLU A 221 -25.27 -13.86 12.00
C GLU A 221 -25.11 -15.21 11.28
N SER A 222 -25.69 -15.37 10.09
CA SER A 222 -25.58 -16.61 9.30
C SER A 222 -24.16 -16.88 8.80
N ALA A 223 -23.28 -15.87 8.80
CA ALA A 223 -21.87 -16.07 8.48
C ALA A 223 -21.19 -17.05 9.46
N ALA A 224 -21.59 -17.04 10.74
CA ALA A 224 -20.98 -17.86 11.77
C ALA A 224 -21.34 -19.35 11.65
N THR A 225 -22.38 -19.69 10.87
CA THR A 225 -22.85 -21.06 10.68
C THR A 225 -22.28 -21.74 9.44
N LEU A 226 -21.47 -21.04 8.64
CA LEU A 226 -20.90 -21.61 7.41
C LEU A 226 -19.87 -22.69 7.73
N SER A 227 -19.98 -23.84 7.06
CA SER A 227 -18.92 -24.83 7.00
C SER A 227 -17.68 -24.29 6.28
N PRO A 228 -16.49 -24.90 6.45
CA PRO A 228 -15.29 -24.48 5.73
C PRO A 228 -15.45 -24.46 4.21
N VAL A 229 -16.17 -25.45 3.65
CA VAL A 229 -16.40 -25.54 2.19
C VAL A 229 -17.32 -24.41 1.73
N GLU A 230 -18.40 -24.13 2.45
CA GLU A 230 -19.31 -23.02 2.13
C GLU A 230 -18.60 -21.66 2.25
N HIS A 231 -17.77 -21.49 3.28
CA HIS A 231 -16.94 -20.29 3.45
C HIS A 231 -16.04 -20.05 2.23
N TRP A 232 -15.28 -21.06 1.81
CA TRP A 232 -14.39 -20.95 0.64
C TRP A 232 -15.15 -20.76 -0.67
N ALA A 233 -16.29 -21.44 -0.83
CA ALA A 233 -17.16 -21.25 -1.99
C ALA A 233 -17.68 -19.80 -2.06
N MET A 234 -18.11 -19.24 -0.93
CA MET A 234 -18.54 -17.83 -0.85
C MET A 234 -17.43 -16.85 -1.19
N VAL A 235 -16.20 -17.08 -0.69
CA VAL A 235 -15.03 -16.25 -1.04
C VAL A 235 -14.73 -16.33 -2.54
N LEU A 236 -14.75 -17.53 -3.13
CA LEU A 236 -14.52 -17.70 -4.57
C LEU A 236 -15.60 -17.03 -5.42
N CYS A 237 -16.87 -17.08 -5.00
CA CYS A 237 -17.98 -16.39 -5.65
C CYS A 237 -17.82 -14.86 -5.66
N GLN A 238 -17.08 -14.29 -4.71
CA GLN A 238 -16.81 -12.84 -4.68
C GLN A 238 -15.72 -12.43 -5.66
N VAL A 239 -14.83 -13.33 -6.09
CA VAL A 239 -13.66 -12.99 -6.93
C VAL A 239 -14.07 -12.27 -8.22
N PRO A 240 -15.07 -12.73 -9.01
CA PRO A 240 -15.47 -12.03 -10.22
C PRO A 240 -15.98 -10.61 -9.94
N ALA A 241 -16.82 -10.46 -8.91
CA ALA A 241 -17.36 -9.16 -8.51
C ALA A 241 -16.23 -8.20 -8.06
N LEU A 242 -15.28 -8.71 -7.28
CA LEU A 242 -14.11 -7.97 -6.83
C LEU A 242 -13.22 -7.54 -8.00
N VAL A 243 -12.95 -8.43 -8.97
CA VAL A 243 -12.15 -8.10 -10.15
C VAL A 243 -12.85 -7.03 -11.01
N LEU A 244 -14.16 -7.14 -11.22
CA LEU A 244 -14.92 -6.12 -11.95
C LEU A 244 -14.90 -4.76 -11.24
N LEU A 245 -15.10 -4.77 -9.92
CA LEU A 245 -15.02 -3.56 -9.10
C LEU A 245 -13.63 -2.93 -9.17
N CYS A 246 -12.57 -3.72 -8.99
CA CYS A 246 -11.19 -3.25 -9.08
C CYS A 246 -10.86 -2.70 -10.47
N SER A 247 -11.34 -3.34 -11.54
CA SER A 247 -11.16 -2.85 -12.90
C SER A 247 -11.85 -1.50 -13.12
N ALA A 248 -13.08 -1.35 -12.60
CA ALA A 248 -13.83 -0.10 -12.68
C ALA A 248 -13.13 1.02 -11.89
N THR A 249 -12.77 0.78 -10.63
CA THR A 249 -12.10 1.78 -9.79
C THR A 249 -10.71 2.14 -10.29
N PHE A 250 -9.97 1.16 -10.82
CA PHE A 250 -8.67 1.42 -11.43
C PHE A 250 -8.80 2.38 -12.62
N ARG A 251 -9.76 2.13 -13.52
CA ARG A 251 -9.96 2.97 -14.72
C ARG A 251 -10.56 4.34 -14.41
N LEU A 252 -11.48 4.43 -13.44
CA LEU A 252 -12.24 5.64 -13.14
C LEU A 252 -11.58 6.54 -12.09
N VAL A 253 -10.73 5.98 -11.21
CA VAL A 253 -10.19 6.68 -10.05
C VAL A 253 -8.65 6.68 -10.05
N GLU A 254 -8.01 5.51 -10.05
CA GLU A 254 -6.55 5.44 -9.98
C GLU A 254 -5.86 6.00 -11.23
N LYS A 255 -6.24 5.48 -12.41
CA LYS A 255 -5.60 5.83 -13.69
C LYS A 255 -5.67 7.34 -13.98
N PRO A 256 -6.82 8.02 -13.83
CA PRO A 256 -6.88 9.47 -13.99
C PRO A 256 -6.00 10.22 -12.99
N GLY A 257 -5.90 9.75 -11.75
CA GLY A 257 -5.00 10.29 -10.74
C GLY A 257 -3.53 10.20 -11.15
N MET A 258 -3.13 9.04 -11.68
CA MET A 258 -1.78 8.81 -12.19
C MET A 258 -1.47 9.68 -13.42
N GLU A 259 -2.40 9.79 -14.36
CA GLU A 259 -2.25 10.61 -15.58
C GLU A 259 -2.25 12.11 -15.30
N ALA A 260 -2.79 12.56 -14.16
CA ALA A 260 -2.71 13.96 -13.76
C ALA A 260 -1.30 14.38 -13.30
N VAL A 261 -0.41 13.45 -12.96
CA VAL A 261 0.92 13.74 -12.37
C VAL A 261 1.78 14.65 -13.25
N PRO A 262 1.97 14.41 -14.57
CA PRO A 262 2.78 15.28 -15.42
C PRO A 262 2.23 16.70 -15.50
N ARG A 263 0.89 16.86 -15.51
CA ARG A 263 0.22 18.17 -15.55
C ARG A 263 0.49 18.96 -14.27
N TRP A 264 0.40 18.32 -13.11
CA TRP A 264 0.73 18.94 -11.82
C TRP A 264 2.21 19.28 -11.71
N HIS A 265 3.09 18.39 -12.17
CA HIS A 265 4.52 18.64 -12.18
C HIS A 265 4.87 19.87 -13.04
N ALA A 266 4.36 19.95 -14.27
CA ALA A 266 4.57 21.09 -15.16
C ALA A 266 4.10 22.41 -14.52
N ARG A 267 2.93 22.42 -13.88
CA ARG A 267 2.41 23.60 -13.16
C ARG A 267 3.29 24.05 -12.01
N LEU A 268 3.84 23.12 -11.22
CA LEU A 268 4.72 23.43 -10.09
C LEU A 268 6.07 23.98 -10.57
N VAL A 269 6.64 23.39 -11.63
CA VAL A 269 7.88 23.89 -12.24
C VAL A 269 7.67 25.30 -12.80
N ALA A 270 6.59 25.54 -13.54
CA ALA A 270 6.27 26.86 -14.09
C ALA A 270 6.11 27.94 -12.99
N ARG A 271 5.45 27.60 -11.87
CA ARG A 271 5.32 28.51 -10.72
C ARG A 271 6.67 28.85 -10.09
N ARG A 272 7.58 27.88 -9.98
CA ARG A 272 8.93 28.07 -9.42
C ARG A 272 9.80 28.95 -10.31
N VAL A 273 9.69 28.80 -11.64
CA VAL A 273 10.37 29.67 -12.61
C VAL A 273 9.85 31.11 -12.49
N ASN A 274 8.53 31.31 -12.47
CA ASN A 274 7.96 32.64 -12.34
C ASN A 274 8.31 33.35 -11.01
N THR A 275 8.31 32.63 -9.88
CA THR A 275 8.73 33.22 -8.59
C THR A 275 10.23 33.54 -8.54
N SER A 276 11.07 32.75 -9.22
CA SER A 276 12.50 33.05 -9.35
C SER A 276 12.78 34.24 -10.26
N ALA A 277 11.99 34.43 -11.32
CA ALA A 277 12.10 35.56 -12.24
C ALA A 277 11.65 36.89 -11.59
N SER A 278 10.62 36.86 -10.73
CA SER A 278 10.18 38.03 -9.96
C SER A 278 11.10 38.41 -8.79
N ALA A 279 12.04 37.52 -8.41
CA ALA A 279 12.96 37.74 -7.29
C ALA A 279 14.32 38.33 -7.73
N VAL A 280 14.56 38.50 -9.04
CA VAL A 280 15.73 39.25 -9.54
C VAL A 280 15.40 40.74 -9.47
N PRO A 281 16.06 41.54 -8.61
CA PRO A 281 15.84 42.98 -8.60
C PRO A 281 16.30 43.54 -9.94
N SER A 282 15.49 44.41 -10.54
CA SER A 282 15.89 45.29 -11.65
C SER A 282 16.91 46.33 -11.16
N GLY A 283 18.09 45.87 -10.75
CA GLY A 283 19.21 46.70 -10.36
C GLY A 283 20.14 46.90 -11.55
N ARG A 284 19.78 47.82 -12.45
CA ARG A 284 20.68 48.60 -13.31
C ARG A 284 19.86 49.56 -14.17
N ARG A 285 19.82 50.81 -13.75
CA ARG A 285 20.13 52.00 -14.56
C ARG A 285 20.44 53.15 -13.62
#